data_AF-A0AAE0L6S1-F1
#
_entry.id   AF-A0AAE0L6S1-F1
#
_cell.length_a   1.000
_cell.length_b   1.000
_cell.length_c   1.000
_cell.angle_alpha   90.00
_cell.angle_beta   90.00
_cell.angle_gamma   90.00
#
_symmetry.space_group_name_H-M   'P 1'
#
loop_
_entity.id
_entity.type
_entity.pdbx_description
1 polymer ?
#
loop_
_entity_poly.entity_id
_entity_poly.type
_entity_poly.pdbx_seq_one_letter_code
_entity_poly.pdbx_strand_id
1 'polypeptide(L)'
;VLPMYITCNPKDVATECDNPYDTRYRPMRLLLFDRQPGGIGIAAQAWPIFRELLQAAIELVEACECEEPSGCPACIHYLDCSEYNNVLDKSSALLVLKATVDAEVSILCASPPCRDDAGMTLSKS
;
A
#
# COMPACT_ATOMS: atom_id res chain seq x y z
N VAL A 1 8.12 -1.49 -2.37
CA VAL A 1 7.47 -1.45 -3.70
C VAL A 1 7.65 -0.10 -4.38
N LEU A 2 7.11 1.01 -3.86
CA LEU A 2 7.09 2.31 -4.54
C LEU A 2 8.42 2.77 -5.19
N PRO A 3 9.58 2.69 -4.52
CA PRO A 3 10.85 3.13 -5.13
C PRO A 3 11.29 2.35 -6.37
N MET A 4 10.65 1.21 -6.67
CA MET A 4 10.89 0.44 -7.90
C MET A 4 10.17 1.04 -9.11
N TYR A 5 9.12 1.84 -8.89
CA TYR A 5 8.29 2.47 -9.93
C TYR A 5 8.56 3.96 -10.08
N ILE A 6 8.84 4.65 -8.96
CA ILE A 6 9.13 6.08 -8.93
C ILE A 6 10.53 6.28 -8.39
N THR A 7 11.35 7.06 -9.10
CA THR A 7 12.70 7.38 -8.66
C THR A 7 12.64 8.32 -7.45
N CYS A 8 12.78 7.76 -6.25
CA CYS A 8 12.83 8.52 -5.01
C CYS A 8 13.71 7.82 -3.97
N ASN A 9 14.07 8.54 -2.91
CA ASN A 9 14.60 7.88 -1.72
C ASN A 9 13.45 7.19 -0.97
N PRO A 10 13.60 5.97 -0.44
CA PRO A 10 12.59 5.36 0.43
C PRO A 10 12.18 6.24 1.62
N LYS A 11 13.06 7.13 2.07
CA LYS A 11 12.82 8.11 3.15
C LYS A 11 12.10 9.38 2.71
N ASP A 12 11.75 9.50 1.44
CA ASP A 12 10.95 10.61 0.93
C ASP A 12 9.44 10.37 1.12
N VAL A 13 9.05 9.11 1.32
CA VAL A 13 7.66 8.68 1.54
C VAL A 13 7.50 7.97 2.88
N ALA A 14 6.32 8.08 3.47
CA ALA A 14 5.94 7.40 4.70
C ALA A 14 4.55 6.78 4.59
N THR A 15 4.35 5.82 5.47
CA THR A 15 3.06 5.26 5.84
C THR A 15 2.86 5.45 7.35
N GLU A 16 1.64 5.23 7.82
CA GLU A 16 1.37 5.20 9.27
C GLU A 16 1.99 3.94 9.88
N CYS A 17 2.68 4.09 11.00
CA CYS A 17 3.10 2.97 11.85
C CYS A 17 2.13 2.85 13.00
N ASP A 18 1.47 1.70 13.08
CA ASP A 18 0.40 1.51 14.03
C ASP A 18 0.95 1.26 15.43
N ASN A 19 0.51 2.09 16.39
CA ASN A 19 0.96 2.03 17.77
C ASN A 19 0.02 1.11 18.57
N PRO A 20 0.48 0.00 19.15
CA PRO A 20 -0.39 -0.95 19.86
C PRO A 20 -1.08 -0.36 21.09
N TYR A 21 -0.59 0.76 21.63
CA TYR A 21 -1.11 1.43 22.83
C TYR A 21 -1.98 2.65 22.52
N ASP A 22 -2.11 3.05 21.25
CA ASP A 22 -2.91 4.20 20.88
C ASP A 22 -4.41 3.90 21.02
N THR A 23 -5.11 4.73 21.79
CA THR A 23 -6.54 4.58 22.12
C THR A 23 -7.46 5.39 21.19
N ARG A 24 -6.90 6.16 20.26
CA ARG A 24 -7.68 6.95 19.30
C ARG A 24 -8.41 6.05 18.30
N TYR A 25 -9.55 6.54 17.79
CA TYR A 25 -10.25 5.87 16.69
C TYR A 25 -9.36 5.79 15.45
N ARG A 26 -9.23 4.58 14.89
CA ARG A 26 -8.48 4.31 13.66
C ARG A 26 -9.45 4.03 12.52
N PRO A 27 -9.58 4.93 11.54
CA PRO A 27 -10.40 4.67 10.37
C PRO A 27 -9.75 3.60 9.50
N MET A 28 -10.58 2.87 8.76
CA MET A 28 -10.11 1.92 7.74
C MET A 28 -9.57 2.69 6.53
N ARG A 29 -8.26 2.87 6.46
CA ARG A 29 -7.58 3.57 5.35
C ARG A 29 -6.16 3.03 5.16
N LEU A 30 -5.66 3.11 3.93
CA LEU A 30 -4.24 3.03 3.64
C LEU A 30 -3.71 4.45 3.47
N LEU A 31 -2.56 4.73 4.08
CA LEU A 31 -1.90 6.03 3.99
C LEU A 31 -0.53 5.87 3.34
N LEU A 32 -0.31 6.68 2.31
CA LEU A 32 0.98 6.90 1.66
C LEU A 32 1.13 8.40 1.42
N PHE A 33 2.17 9.01 1.95
CA PHE A 33 2.36 10.46 1.88
C PHE A 33 3.83 10.85 1.79
N ASP A 34 4.07 12.04 1.25
CA ASP A 34 5.39 12.64 1.20
C ASP A 34 5.83 13.07 2.61
N ARG A 35 7.03 12.66 3.03
CA ARG A 35 7.57 13.01 4.37
C ARG A 35 8.01 14.46 4.47
N GLN A 36 8.32 15.10 3.35
CA GLN A 36 8.82 16.46 3.33
C GLN A 36 7.68 17.47 3.57
N PRO A 37 7.88 18.47 4.46
CA PRO A 37 6.92 19.55 4.63
C PRO A 37 6.58 20.24 3.30
N GLY A 38 5.30 20.42 3.03
CA GLY A 38 4.81 20.99 1.76
C GLY A 38 4.62 19.97 0.63
N GLY A 39 5.11 18.74 0.79
CA GLY A 39 5.06 17.70 -0.24
C GLY A 39 6.06 17.96 -1.37
N ILE A 40 6.54 16.87 -1.98
CA ILE A 40 7.48 16.89 -3.11
C ILE A 40 6.89 16.20 -4.35
N GLY A 41 5.64 15.75 -4.26
CA GLY A 41 4.84 15.25 -5.37
C GLY A 41 4.98 13.76 -5.63
N ILE A 42 5.60 12.97 -4.75
CA ILE A 42 5.77 11.52 -4.97
C ILE A 42 4.42 10.81 -4.82
N ALA A 43 3.66 11.13 -3.77
CA ALA A 43 2.32 10.59 -3.58
C ALA A 43 1.39 10.94 -4.77
N ALA A 44 1.52 12.15 -5.33
CA ALA A 44 0.76 12.56 -6.51
C ALA A 44 1.17 11.78 -7.77
N GLN A 45 2.47 11.49 -7.94
CA GLN A 45 2.95 10.63 -9.02
C GLN A 45 2.56 9.16 -8.84
N ALA A 46 2.42 8.70 -7.59
CA ALA A 46 2.01 7.34 -7.26
C ALA A 46 0.52 7.09 -7.53
N TRP A 47 -0.31 8.12 -7.46
CA TRP A 47 -1.76 7.99 -7.59
C TRP A 47 -2.21 7.32 -8.90
N PRO A 48 -1.76 7.76 -10.11
CA PRO A 48 -2.18 7.13 -11.36
C PRO A 48 -1.75 5.67 -11.52
N ILE A 49 -0.70 5.25 -10.81
CA ILE A 49 -0.16 3.88 -10.83
C ILE A 49 -0.43 3.13 -9.52
N PHE A 50 -1.36 3.62 -8.69
CA PHE A 50 -1.57 3.09 -7.34
C PHE A 50 -1.99 1.61 -7.37
N ARG A 51 -2.82 1.22 -8.34
CA ARG A 51 -3.19 -0.17 -8.61
C ARG A 51 -1.97 -1.06 -8.87
N GLU A 52 -1.06 -0.61 -9.72
CA GLU A 52 0.15 -1.37 -10.06
C GLU A 52 1.04 -1.55 -8.82
N LEU A 53 1.13 -0.51 -7.97
CA LEU A 53 1.83 -0.59 -6.70
C LEU A 53 1.20 -1.60 -5.74
N LEU A 54 -0.14 -1.66 -5.66
CA LEU A 54 -0.84 -2.66 -4.86
C LEU A 54 -0.63 -4.07 -5.40
N GLN A 55 -0.71 -4.27 -6.72
CA GLN A 55 -0.49 -5.56 -7.34
C GLN A 55 0.94 -6.08 -7.10
N ALA A 56 1.95 -5.21 -7.26
CA ALA A 56 3.33 -5.55 -6.94
C ALA A 56 3.56 -5.81 -5.44
N ALA A 57 2.80 -5.16 -4.55
CA ALA A 57 2.82 -5.48 -3.12
C ALA A 57 2.23 -6.86 -2.83
N ILE A 58 1.13 -7.24 -3.50
CA ILE A 58 0.55 -8.58 -3.40
C ILE A 58 1.58 -9.62 -3.83
N GLU A 59 2.18 -9.45 -5.01
CA GLU A 59 3.19 -10.38 -5.54
C GLU A 59 4.41 -10.52 -4.60
N LEU A 60 4.91 -9.42 -4.05
CA LEU A 60 6.01 -9.43 -3.10
C LEU A 60 5.67 -10.23 -1.82
N VAL A 61 4.47 -10.03 -1.28
CA VAL A 61 4.04 -10.69 -0.04
C VAL A 61 3.77 -12.18 -0.28
N GLU A 62 3.18 -12.54 -1.43
CA GLU A 62 2.91 -13.94 -1.82
C GLU A 62 4.19 -14.72 -2.13
N ALA A 63 5.18 -14.09 -2.78
CA ALA A 63 6.45 -14.74 -3.12
C ALA A 63 7.37 -14.97 -1.91
N CYS A 64 7.10 -14.31 -0.78
CA CYS A 64 7.93 -14.46 0.41
C CYS A 64 7.61 -15.77 1.15
N GLU A 65 8.60 -16.62 1.34
CA GLU A 65 8.47 -17.93 2.02
C GLU A 65 8.63 -17.85 3.55
N CYS A 66 8.63 -16.66 4.15
CA CYS A 66 8.76 -16.56 5.61
C CYS A 66 7.55 -17.16 6.34
N GLU A 67 7.83 -17.95 7.38
CA GLU A 67 6.81 -18.60 8.22
C GLU A 67 6.33 -17.72 9.38
N GLU A 68 7.05 -16.63 9.67
CA GLU A 68 6.72 -15.70 10.75
C GLU A 68 5.38 -14.99 10.46
N PRO A 69 4.36 -15.09 11.33
CA PRO A 69 3.06 -14.44 11.13
C PRO A 69 3.18 -12.91 11.05
N SER A 70 4.09 -12.32 11.82
CA SER A 70 4.42 -10.89 11.76
C SER A 70 5.24 -10.50 10.53
N GLY A 71 5.56 -11.45 9.66
CA GLY A 71 6.34 -11.28 8.44
C GLY A 71 7.81 -10.98 8.68
N CYS A 72 8.49 -10.46 7.65
CA CYS A 72 9.92 -10.18 7.69
C CYS A 72 10.29 -8.89 6.91
N PRO A 73 11.57 -8.43 7.00
CA PRO A 73 12.10 -7.30 6.24
C PRO A 73 11.96 -7.40 4.71
N ALA A 74 11.79 -8.61 4.17
CA ALA A 74 11.62 -8.81 2.74
C ALA A 74 10.18 -8.67 2.26
N CYS A 75 9.17 -8.66 3.14
CA CYS A 75 7.76 -8.64 2.74
C CYS A 75 6.94 -7.48 3.31
N ILE A 76 6.77 -7.39 4.64
CA ILE A 76 5.79 -6.48 5.25
C ILE A 76 6.37 -5.57 6.34
N HIS A 77 7.63 -5.74 6.73
CA HIS A 77 8.25 -4.82 7.70
C HIS A 77 8.63 -3.51 7.03
N TYR A 78 8.48 -2.41 7.76
CA TYR A 78 8.98 -1.11 7.39
C TYR A 78 10.21 -0.75 8.25
N LEU A 79 11.34 -0.50 7.59
CA LEU A 79 12.63 -0.28 8.27
C LEU A 79 12.65 0.98 9.14
N ASP A 80 11.91 2.02 8.73
CA ASP A 80 11.83 3.29 9.46
C ASP A 80 10.57 3.37 10.36
N CYS A 81 10.03 2.21 10.78
CA CYS A 81 8.83 2.19 11.61
C CYS A 81 9.09 2.60 13.06
N SER A 82 8.41 3.64 13.53
CA SER A 82 8.56 4.15 14.92
C SER A 82 8.01 3.19 15.97
N GLU A 83 7.11 2.29 15.57
CA GLU A 83 6.41 1.35 16.47
C GLU A 83 6.99 -0.07 16.40
N TYR A 84 8.23 -0.20 15.89
CA TYR A 84 8.99 -1.46 15.84
C TYR A 84 8.28 -2.60 15.12
N ASN A 85 7.39 -2.29 14.16
CA ASN A 85 6.61 -3.28 13.42
C ASN A 85 5.76 -4.20 14.34
N ASN A 86 5.35 -3.71 15.52
CA ASN A 86 4.65 -4.50 16.54
C ASN A 86 3.23 -4.92 16.17
N VAL A 87 2.62 -4.27 15.17
CA VAL A 87 1.23 -4.53 14.74
C VAL A 87 1.22 -4.92 13.28
N LEU A 88 1.79 -6.08 12.97
CA LEU A 88 1.81 -6.65 11.63
C LEU A 88 1.28 -8.09 11.63
N ASP A 89 0.56 -8.43 10.57
CA ASP A 89 0.13 -9.79 10.28
C ASP A 89 0.14 -9.98 8.76
N LYS A 90 0.93 -10.96 8.29
CA LYS A 90 1.15 -11.21 6.85
C LYS A 90 -0.13 -11.62 6.14
N SER A 91 -0.93 -12.48 6.76
CA SER A 91 -2.16 -12.99 6.17
C SER A 91 -3.21 -11.89 6.01
N SER A 92 -3.33 -11.03 7.02
CA SER A 92 -4.22 -9.88 7.05
C SER A 92 -3.77 -8.80 6.08
N ALA A 93 -2.46 -8.56 5.97
CA ALA A 93 -1.90 -7.63 4.98
C ALA A 93 -2.30 -8.05 3.56
N LEU A 94 -2.16 -9.35 3.22
CA LEU A 94 -2.57 -9.86 1.90
C LEU A 94 -4.07 -9.71 1.65
N LEU A 95 -4.90 -9.97 2.66
CA LEU A 95 -6.35 -9.80 2.58
C LEU A 95 -6.72 -8.33 2.31
N VAL A 96 -6.12 -7.39 3.05
CA VAL A 96 -6.38 -5.96 2.88
C VAL A 96 -5.92 -5.47 1.51
N LEU A 97 -4.74 -5.89 1.03
CA LEU A 97 -4.23 -5.53 -0.30
C LEU A 97 -5.19 -6.00 -1.40
N LYS A 98 -5.59 -7.27 -1.39
CA LYS A 98 -6.54 -7.83 -2.38
C LYS A 98 -7.90 -7.14 -2.33
N ALA A 99 -8.46 -6.96 -1.14
CA ALA A 99 -9.73 -6.26 -0.96
C ALA A 99 -9.67 -4.79 -1.44
N THR A 100 -8.51 -4.13 -1.29
CA THR A 100 -8.32 -2.75 -1.77
C THR A 100 -8.33 -2.71 -3.30
N VAL A 101 -7.62 -3.64 -3.97
CA VAL A 101 -7.62 -3.73 -5.44
C VAL A 101 -9.03 -3.98 -5.97
N ASP A 102 -9.79 -4.88 -5.35
CA ASP A 102 -11.18 -5.20 -5.73
C ASP A 102 -12.13 -4.01 -5.50
N ALA A 103 -11.97 -3.30 -4.38
CA ALA A 103 -12.75 -2.10 -4.07
C ALA A 103 -12.44 -0.99 -5.08
N GLU A 104 -11.18 -0.81 -5.45
CA GLU A 104 -10.76 0.19 -6.45
C GLU A 104 -11.40 -0.09 -7.82
N VAL A 105 -11.42 -1.36 -8.28
CA VAL A 105 -12.15 -1.75 -9.51
C VAL A 105 -13.63 -1.43 -9.39
N SER A 106 -14.24 -1.73 -8.24
CA SER A 106 -15.67 -1.51 -8.03
C SER A 106 -16.06 -0.03 -8.12
N ILE A 107 -15.21 0.86 -7.60
CA ILE A 107 -15.40 2.31 -7.66
C ILE A 107 -15.23 2.82 -9.10
N LEU A 108 -14.15 2.43 -9.79
CA LEU A 108 -13.85 2.87 -11.15
C LEU A 108 -14.83 2.29 -12.18
N CYS A 109 -15.36 1.09 -11.94
CA CYS A 109 -16.38 0.45 -12.78
C CYS A 109 -17.82 0.79 -12.39
N ALA A 110 -18.06 1.82 -11.57
CA ALA A 110 -19.41 2.26 -11.21
C ALA A 110 -20.15 2.94 -12.40
N SER A 111 -19.43 3.40 -13.42
CA SER A 111 -20.00 3.92 -14.67
C SER A 111 -19.08 3.68 -15.88
N PRO A 112 -19.58 3.27 -17.06
CA PRO A 112 -18.74 2.99 -18.22
C PRO A 112 -18.20 4.24 -18.92
N PRO A 113 -17.01 4.16 -19.56
CA PRO A 113 -16.14 2.99 -19.68
C PRO A 113 -15.32 2.74 -18.40
N CYS A 114 -15.22 1.49 -17.96
CA CYS A 114 -14.40 1.16 -16.78
C CYS A 114 -12.92 1.23 -17.13
N ARG A 115 -12.27 2.33 -16.71
CA ARG A 115 -10.85 2.59 -16.89
C ARG A 115 -10.27 3.10 -15.58
N ASP A 116 -9.01 2.80 -15.32
CA ASP A 116 -8.26 3.50 -14.27
C ASP A 116 -7.81 4.89 -14.73
N ASP A 117 -7.20 5.64 -13.83
CA ASP A 117 -6.68 6.99 -14.08
C ASP A 117 -5.55 7.00 -15.13
N ALA A 118 -4.91 5.85 -15.39
CA ALA A 118 -3.94 5.65 -16.46
C ALA A 118 -4.58 5.27 -17.81
N GLY A 119 -5.90 5.08 -17.86
CA GLY A 119 -6.67 4.76 -19.07
C GLY A 119 -6.70 3.28 -19.45
N MET A 120 -6.18 2.38 -18.61
CA MET A 120 -6.17 0.93 -18.78
C MET A 120 -7.56 0.35 -18.52
N THR A 121 -7.98 -0.63 -19.33
CA THR A 121 -9.33 -1.21 -19.21
C THR A 121 -9.37 -2.17 -18.02
N LEU A 122 -10.35 -2.00 -17.14
CA LEU A 122 -10.53 -2.85 -15.97
C LEU A 122 -11.69 -3.82 -16.19
N SER A 123 -11.57 -5.05 -15.69
CA SER A 123 -12.65 -6.03 -15.64
C SER A 123 -12.96 -6.38 -14.19
N LYS A 124 -14.24 -6.53 -13.86
CA LYS A 124 -14.66 -7.13 -12.59
C LYS A 124 -14.29 -8.62 -12.63
N SER A 125 -13.66 -9.10 -11.56
CA SER A 125 -13.39 -10.52 -11.31
C SER A 125 -14.67 -11.32 -11.09
#